data_AF-A0A923XW60-F1
#
_entry.id   AF-A0A923XW60-F1
#
_cell.length_a   1.000
_cell.length_b   1.000
_cell.length_c   1.000
_cell.angle_alpha   90.00
_cell.angle_beta   90.00
_cell.angle_gamma   90.00
#
_symmetry.space_group_name_H-M   'P 1'
#
loop_
_entity.id
_entity.type
_entity.pdbx_description
1 polymer ?
#
loop_
_entity_poly.entity_id
_entity_poly.type
_entity_poly.pdbx_seq_one_letter_code
_entity_poly.pdbx_strand_id
1 'polypeptide(L)'
;MTQISLDNQINDYFITNLKINEQKIIDNISNTLNIEKNKVYSTIQLLDEGNTVPFISRYRKEKTGDLDEIKVRNIEQNVSLFRNLETRKIEIIRSVFSQKLLTDVFYTNILKSKTLTEIEELYNPYKKKKKTRAMLAIEKGLEKLANIILIFDINNVEKSANDFIDSEKEINNIQQAISGAMDIIAENVSQDIEVRKKIRDYLFNRAFVVVKGQKEEEKSVYKTYYNYKEIVKNIKPHQVLAINRGETDDELKLKFDYNEDEINSITVSEYRVKNKYHQEAIEDGIKRLILPSILREIRTNTTENAGIHSINIFSKNLKDLLMQPPLKRTRIIGMDPGIRTGTKCAVIDENGKYIDNFIFYNHSIDKAKKLIAENVKKYNSELIAIGNGTGSHEVQEIVSQTITEFNLDVQYTVVPEDGASVYSASEIAGQEFPQLDLTIRGAISIGRRLQDPLAELVKIDPKSIGVGLYQHDVNQKQLTASLDNVVES
;
A
#
# COMPACT_ATOMS: atom_id res chain seq x y z
N MET A 1 -2.35 43.50 29.33
CA MET A 1 -1.18 43.12 28.51
C MET A 1 -1.67 43.01 27.08
N THR A 2 -1.11 43.85 26.23
CA THR A 2 -1.51 44.16 24.86
C THR A 2 -1.49 42.92 23.97
N GLN A 3 -2.63 42.59 23.36
CA GLN A 3 -2.68 41.73 22.16
C GLN A 3 -1.99 42.50 21.03
N ILE A 4 -0.72 42.19 20.78
CA ILE A 4 -0.02 42.61 19.57
C ILE A 4 -0.62 41.77 18.43
N SER A 5 -1.26 42.41 17.44
CA SER A 5 -1.73 41.69 16.26
C SER A 5 -0.54 41.12 15.48
N LEU A 6 -0.68 39.89 15.00
CA LEU A 6 0.35 39.18 14.23
C LEU A 6 0.55 39.74 12.82
N ASP A 7 -0.26 40.72 12.40
CA ASP A 7 -0.22 41.35 11.07
C ASP A 7 1.15 41.94 10.70
N ASN A 8 2.00 42.30 11.68
CA ASN A 8 3.35 42.82 11.43
C ASN A 8 4.46 41.75 11.46
N GLN A 9 4.16 40.49 11.72
CA GLN A 9 5.15 39.41 11.83
C GLN A 9 5.19 38.46 10.63
N ILE A 10 4.09 38.29 9.89
CA ILE A 10 4.04 37.39 8.74
C ILE A 10 4.58 38.09 7.49
N ASN A 11 5.90 38.09 7.33
CA ASN A 11 6.61 38.61 6.15
C ASN A 11 7.41 37.50 5.43
N ASP A 12 7.97 37.81 4.27
CA ASP A 12 8.78 36.87 3.47
C ASP A 12 9.90 36.22 4.32
N TYR A 13 10.51 36.98 5.22
CA TYR A 13 11.56 36.50 6.11
C TYR A 13 11.03 35.47 7.12
N PHE A 14 9.89 35.74 7.75
CA PHE A 14 9.24 34.81 8.69
C PHE A 14 8.86 33.49 8.01
N ILE A 15 8.19 33.56 6.86
CA ILE A 15 7.74 32.39 6.10
C ILE A 15 8.90 31.52 5.60
N THR A 16 9.99 32.17 5.18
CA THR A 16 11.22 31.47 4.76
C THR A 16 11.87 30.73 5.94
N ASN A 17 11.81 31.31 7.14
CA ASN A 17 12.44 30.77 8.35
C ASN A 17 11.57 29.80 9.17
N LEU A 18 10.36 29.46 8.70
CA LEU A 18 9.55 28.41 9.35
C LEU A 18 10.31 27.08 9.38
N LYS A 19 10.37 26.46 10.55
CA LYS A 19 11.03 25.19 10.83
C LYS A 19 10.09 24.25 11.59
N ILE A 20 10.39 22.96 11.51
CA ILE A 20 9.68 21.92 12.26
C ILE A 20 9.82 22.19 13.76
N ASN A 21 8.70 22.11 14.49
CA ASN A 21 8.68 22.28 15.94
C ASN A 21 8.92 20.93 16.64
N GLU A 22 10.19 20.58 16.84
CA GLU A 22 10.60 19.31 17.47
C GLU A 22 10.03 19.15 18.90
N GLN A 23 9.89 20.24 19.68
CA GLN A 23 9.31 20.16 21.03
C GLN A 23 7.86 19.68 21.01
N LYS A 24 7.08 20.17 20.04
CA LYS A 24 5.69 19.74 19.84
C LYS A 24 5.60 18.27 19.40
N ILE A 25 6.56 17.80 18.61
CA ILE A 25 6.65 16.40 18.20
C ILE A 25 6.88 15.52 19.44
N ILE A 26 7.85 15.86 20.29
CA ILE A 26 8.12 15.14 21.54
C ILE A 26 6.87 15.09 22.42
N ASP A 27 6.19 16.22 22.60
CA ASP A 27 4.98 16.32 23.41
C ASP A 27 3.85 15.42 22.87
N ASN A 28 3.64 15.42 21.55
CA ASN A 28 2.64 14.57 20.91
C ASN A 28 2.97 13.09 21.08
N ILE A 29 4.21 12.67 20.80
CA ILE A 29 4.65 11.27 20.93
C ILE A 29 4.52 10.80 22.37
N SER A 30 4.95 11.62 23.32
CA SER A 30 4.84 11.35 24.75
C SER A 30 3.40 11.08 25.16
N ASN A 31 2.46 11.92 24.72
CA ASN A 31 1.04 11.76 25.00
C ASN A 31 0.42 10.55 24.28
N THR A 32 0.78 10.32 23.01
CA THR A 32 0.22 9.23 22.20
C THR A 32 0.67 7.86 22.67
N LEU A 33 1.95 7.70 23.01
CA LEU A 33 2.52 6.41 23.45
C LEU A 33 2.49 6.23 24.97
N ASN A 34 2.06 7.25 25.72
CA ASN A 34 2.13 7.29 27.18
C ASN A 34 3.56 6.99 27.69
N ILE A 35 4.56 7.66 27.10
CA ILE A 35 5.98 7.56 27.45
C ILE A 35 6.45 8.92 27.97
N GLU A 36 7.28 8.95 29.01
CA GLU A 36 7.83 10.18 29.56
C GLU A 36 8.62 10.99 28.51
N LYS A 37 8.42 12.31 28.47
CA LYS A 37 9.03 13.22 27.49
C LYS A 37 10.55 13.10 27.40
N ASN A 38 11.24 12.94 28.53
CA ASN A 38 12.70 12.81 28.58
C ASN A 38 13.19 11.55 27.85
N LYS A 39 12.44 10.45 27.96
CA LYS A 39 12.75 9.18 27.28
C LYS A 39 12.53 9.29 25.77
N VAL A 40 11.43 9.94 25.38
CA VAL A 40 11.15 10.23 23.96
C VAL A 40 12.24 11.12 23.36
N TYR A 41 12.58 12.23 24.02
CA TYR A 41 13.63 13.15 23.57
C TYR A 41 14.97 12.43 23.38
N SER A 42 15.41 11.67 24.39
CA SER A 42 16.69 10.95 24.32
C SER A 42 16.70 9.90 23.21
N THR A 43 15.57 9.23 22.97
CA THR A 43 15.42 8.27 21.86
C THR A 43 15.48 8.98 20.51
N ILE A 44 14.82 10.13 20.36
CA ILE A 44 14.85 10.94 19.12
C ILE A 44 16.27 11.41 18.82
N GLN A 45 17.01 11.89 19.82
CA GLN A 45 18.41 12.29 19.62
C GLN A 45 19.27 11.14 19.12
N LEU A 46 19.11 9.95 19.71
CA LEU A 46 19.85 8.77 19.27
C LEU A 46 19.48 8.38 17.82
N LEU A 47 18.21 8.46 17.45
CA LEU A 47 17.77 8.21 16.07
C LEU A 47 18.33 9.26 15.09
N ASP A 48 18.34 10.54 15.47
CA ASP A 48 18.88 11.64 14.67
C ASP A 48 20.41 11.58 14.50
N GLU A 49 21.11 10.99 15.48
CA GLU A 49 22.53 10.63 15.39
C GLU A 49 22.80 9.43 14.46
N GLY A 50 21.74 8.81 13.90
CA GLY A 50 21.83 7.66 13.01
C GLY A 50 21.96 6.31 13.72
N ASN A 51 21.67 6.24 15.03
CA ASN A 51 21.67 4.95 15.73
C ASN A 51 20.42 4.14 15.37
N THR A 52 20.60 2.84 15.14
CA THR A 52 19.50 1.94 14.77
C THR A 52 18.65 1.52 15.96
N VAL A 53 17.41 1.06 15.70
CA VAL A 53 16.49 0.58 16.74
C VAL A 53 17.10 -0.58 17.56
N PRO A 54 17.73 -1.62 16.97
CA PRO A 54 18.38 -2.66 17.76
C PRO A 54 19.56 -2.15 18.58
N PHE A 55 20.35 -1.21 18.05
CA PHE A 55 21.47 -0.62 18.77
C PHE A 55 21.00 0.15 20.01
N ILE A 56 19.98 0.99 19.85
CA ILE A 56 19.40 1.76 20.94
C ILE A 56 18.85 0.82 22.02
N SER A 57 18.06 -0.16 21.60
CA SER A 57 17.38 -1.11 22.49
C SER A 57 18.34 -2.03 23.24
N ARG A 58 19.54 -2.28 22.70
CA ARG A 58 20.54 -3.15 23.32
C ARG A 58 21.60 -2.39 24.12
N TYR A 59 22.11 -1.27 23.60
CA TYR A 59 23.30 -0.59 24.12
C TYR A 59 23.05 0.82 24.67
N ARG A 60 21.81 1.33 24.57
CA ARG A 60 21.44 2.67 25.06
C ARG A 60 20.24 2.63 26.00
N LYS A 61 19.95 1.48 26.60
CA LYS A 61 18.85 1.27 27.55
C LYS A 61 18.82 2.31 28.66
N GLU A 62 19.95 2.59 29.29
CA GLU A 62 20.03 3.58 30.38
C GLU A 62 19.67 5.00 29.90
N LYS A 63 20.10 5.38 28.68
CA LYS A 63 19.78 6.69 28.08
C LYS A 63 18.32 6.82 27.69
N THR A 64 17.67 5.73 27.28
CA THR A 64 16.24 5.73 26.92
C THR A 64 15.32 5.39 28.09
N GLY A 65 15.87 5.04 29.25
CA GLY A 65 15.10 4.62 30.43
C GLY A 65 14.45 3.24 30.25
N ASP A 66 15.22 2.29 29.75
CA ASP A 66 14.91 0.87 29.52
C ASP A 66 13.70 0.64 28.59
N LEU A 67 13.58 1.44 27.54
CA LEU A 67 12.61 1.18 26.49
C LEU A 67 12.98 -0.11 25.74
N ASP A 68 11.98 -0.98 25.56
CA ASP A 68 12.08 -2.15 24.69
C ASP A 68 12.07 -1.74 23.21
N GLU A 69 12.44 -2.69 22.35
CA GLU A 69 12.55 -2.49 20.92
C GLU A 69 11.22 -2.06 20.27
N ILE A 70 10.09 -2.57 20.77
CA ILE A 70 8.76 -2.23 20.28
C ILE A 70 8.47 -0.75 20.54
N LYS A 71 8.79 -0.25 21.75
CA LYS A 71 8.61 1.16 22.10
C LYS A 71 9.55 2.08 21.34
N VAL A 72 10.82 1.70 21.18
CA VAL A 72 11.78 2.50 20.38
C VAL A 72 11.32 2.60 18.93
N ARG A 73 10.84 1.49 18.34
CA ARG A 73 10.28 1.46 16.99
C ARG A 73 9.01 2.30 16.86
N ASN A 74 8.10 2.22 17.84
CA ASN A 74 6.91 3.07 17.86
C ASN A 74 7.27 4.55 17.93
N ILE A 75 8.32 4.93 18.67
CA ILE A 75 8.83 6.31 18.69
C ILE A 75 9.31 6.70 17.30
N GLU A 76 10.20 5.92 16.67
CA GLU A 76 10.73 6.19 15.32
C GLU A 76 9.61 6.42 14.29
N GLN A 77 8.61 5.52 14.25
CA GLN A 77 7.47 5.64 13.35
C GLN A 77 6.68 6.93 13.58
N ASN A 78 6.39 7.27 14.84
CA ASN A 78 5.66 8.49 15.16
C ASN A 78 6.49 9.76 14.88
N VAL A 79 7.80 9.74 15.08
CA VAL A 79 8.70 10.85 14.71
C VAL A 79 8.58 11.13 13.22
N SER A 80 8.70 10.10 12.39
CA SER A 80 8.55 10.24 10.93
C SER A 80 7.19 10.80 10.55
N LEU A 81 6.10 10.27 11.13
CA LEU A 81 4.73 10.75 10.89
C LEU A 81 4.55 12.23 11.27
N PHE A 82 4.98 12.63 12.47
CA PHE A 82 4.81 14.01 12.94
C PHE A 82 5.72 14.99 12.21
N ARG A 83 6.95 14.59 11.84
CA ARG A 83 7.83 15.40 10.98
C ARG A 83 7.21 15.61 9.59
N ASN A 84 6.62 14.58 9.00
CA ASN A 84 5.89 14.69 7.74
C ASN A 84 4.69 15.65 7.86
N LEU A 85 3.91 15.55 8.94
CA LEU A 85 2.79 16.46 9.20
C LEU A 85 3.26 17.93 9.31
N GLU A 86 4.27 18.21 10.13
CA GLU A 86 4.77 19.56 10.34
C GLU A 86 5.45 20.11 9.07
N THR A 87 6.16 19.28 8.31
CA THR A 87 6.69 19.64 6.99
C THR A 87 5.56 20.06 6.05
N ARG A 88 4.49 19.26 5.98
CA ARG A 88 3.35 19.53 5.10
C ARG A 88 2.61 20.81 5.49
N LYS A 89 2.48 21.10 6.79
CA LYS A 89 1.94 22.39 7.28
C LYS A 89 2.74 23.57 6.74
N ILE A 90 4.08 23.50 6.82
CA ILE A 90 4.97 24.56 6.33
C ILE A 90 4.82 24.73 4.82
N GLU A 91 4.76 23.64 4.06
CA GLU A 91 4.52 23.69 2.60
C GLU A 91 3.21 24.38 2.25
N ILE A 92 2.11 24.03 2.93
CA ILE A 92 0.79 24.64 2.72
C ILE A 92 0.83 26.12 3.05
N ILE A 93 1.41 26.51 4.20
CA ILE A 93 1.53 27.91 4.61
C ILE A 93 2.32 28.70 3.54
N ARG A 94 3.44 28.17 3.06
CA ARG A 94 4.25 28.79 2.00
C ARG A 94 3.47 28.91 0.69
N SER A 95 2.69 27.89 0.33
CA SER A 95 1.88 27.90 -0.90
C SER A 95 0.74 28.92 -0.85
N VAL A 96 0.06 29.06 0.29
CA VAL A 96 -1.02 30.05 0.46
C VAL A 96 -0.46 31.47 0.55
N PHE A 97 0.71 31.62 1.18
CA PHE A 97 1.42 32.89 1.25
C PHE A 97 1.91 33.39 -0.12
N SER A 98 2.46 32.51 -0.97
CA SER A 98 2.89 32.89 -2.32
C SER A 98 1.72 33.33 -3.23
N GLN A 99 0.50 32.88 -2.92
CA GLN A 99 -0.74 33.34 -3.54
C GLN A 99 -1.23 34.68 -2.98
N LYS A 100 -0.57 35.24 -1.96
CA LYS A 100 -0.97 36.44 -1.19
C LYS A 100 -2.34 36.30 -0.50
N LEU A 101 -2.70 35.07 -0.12
CA LEU A 101 -3.99 34.75 0.52
C LEU A 101 -3.86 34.26 1.98
N LEU A 102 -2.65 34.33 2.56
CA LEU A 102 -2.42 33.88 3.93
C LEU A 102 -3.03 34.86 4.94
N THR A 103 -3.90 34.35 5.81
CA THR A 103 -4.49 35.10 6.92
C THR A 103 -4.03 34.54 8.27
N ASP A 104 -4.01 35.36 9.32
CA ASP A 104 -3.71 34.94 10.70
C ASP A 104 -4.59 33.78 11.17
N VAL A 105 -5.88 33.83 10.80
CA VAL A 105 -6.86 32.79 11.11
C VAL A 105 -6.49 31.47 10.43
N PHE A 106 -6.17 31.52 9.13
CA PHE A 106 -5.76 30.32 8.38
C PHE A 106 -4.46 29.73 8.93
N TYR A 107 -3.44 30.58 9.16
CA TYR A 107 -2.17 30.18 9.75
C TYR A 107 -2.36 29.46 11.09
N THR A 108 -3.17 30.05 11.97
CA THR A 108 -3.48 29.49 13.29
C THR A 108 -4.21 28.15 13.18
N ASN A 109 -5.17 28.03 12.26
CA ASN A 109 -5.92 26.78 12.05
C ASN A 109 -5.01 25.66 11.54
N ILE A 110 -4.14 25.92 10.56
CA ILE A 110 -3.17 24.93 10.06
C ILE A 110 -2.21 24.46 11.16
N LEU A 111 -1.73 25.38 12.02
CA LEU A 111 -0.85 25.00 13.13
C LEU A 111 -1.56 24.09 14.15
N LYS A 112 -2.85 24.33 14.41
CA LYS A 112 -3.67 23.56 15.36
C LYS A 112 -4.10 22.19 14.85
N SER A 113 -4.19 21.99 13.54
CA SER A 113 -4.56 20.71 12.95
C SER A 113 -3.66 19.57 13.41
N LYS A 114 -4.26 18.42 13.69
CA LYS A 114 -3.60 17.23 14.24
C LYS A 114 -3.34 16.14 13.21
N THR A 115 -4.01 16.19 12.07
CA THR A 115 -3.93 15.15 11.04
C THR A 115 -3.61 15.74 9.67
N LEU A 116 -3.05 14.90 8.78
CA LEU A 116 -2.83 15.27 7.38
C LEU A 116 -4.15 15.58 6.67
N THR A 117 -5.22 14.86 7.01
CA THR A 117 -6.57 15.08 6.44
C THR A 117 -7.08 16.48 6.76
N GLU A 118 -7.03 16.90 8.03
CA GLU A 118 -7.49 18.23 8.46
C GLU A 118 -6.76 19.37 7.72
N ILE A 119 -5.43 19.27 7.57
CA ILE A 119 -4.67 20.32 6.87
C ILE A 119 -4.97 20.33 5.37
N GLU A 120 -5.22 19.17 4.76
CA GLU A 120 -5.57 19.07 3.34
C GLU A 120 -6.97 19.61 3.06
N GLU A 121 -7.93 19.43 3.98
CA GLU A 121 -9.26 20.04 3.94
C GLU A 121 -9.17 21.57 4.02
N LEU A 122 -8.40 22.09 4.98
CA LEU A 122 -8.17 23.54 5.10
C LEU A 122 -7.48 24.11 3.86
N TYR A 123 -6.53 23.38 3.27
CA TYR A 123 -5.81 23.82 2.07
C TYR A 123 -6.65 23.71 0.77
N ASN A 124 -7.67 22.87 0.75
CA ASN A 124 -8.48 22.58 -0.42
C ASN A 124 -9.02 23.83 -1.18
N PRO A 125 -9.48 24.91 -0.52
CA PRO A 125 -9.93 26.13 -1.20
C PRO A 125 -8.82 26.86 -1.98
N TYR A 126 -7.57 26.70 -1.57
CA TYR A 126 -6.40 27.37 -2.16
C TYR A 126 -5.71 26.52 -3.24
N LYS A 127 -6.16 25.28 -3.44
CA LYS A 127 -5.72 24.46 -4.57
C LYS A 127 -6.37 25.00 -5.84
N LYS A 128 -5.61 25.13 -6.92
CA LYS A 128 -6.16 25.44 -8.25
C LYS A 128 -7.17 24.35 -8.66
N LYS A 129 -8.47 24.66 -8.56
CA LYS A 129 -9.55 23.77 -8.99
C LYS A 129 -9.98 24.12 -10.42
N LYS A 130 -10.42 23.11 -11.18
CA LYS A 130 -11.26 23.36 -12.36
C LYS A 130 -12.56 24.00 -11.85
N LYS A 131 -13.01 25.10 -12.47
CA LYS A 131 -14.29 25.73 -12.10
C LYS A 131 -15.41 24.70 -12.20
N THR A 132 -16.17 24.51 -11.12
CA THR A 132 -17.32 23.60 -11.11
C THR A 132 -18.51 24.24 -11.80
N ARG A 133 -19.52 23.44 -12.17
CA ARG A 133 -20.78 23.97 -12.73
C ARG A 133 -21.47 24.93 -11.74
N ALA A 134 -21.44 24.61 -10.45
CA ALA A 134 -22.00 25.47 -9.42
C ALA A 134 -21.23 26.79 -9.30
N MET A 135 -19.90 26.76 -9.33
CA MET A 135 -19.07 27.98 -9.33
C MET A 135 -19.41 28.88 -10.52
N LEU A 136 -19.56 28.30 -11.71
CA LEU A 136 -19.98 29.05 -12.90
C LEU A 136 -21.40 29.62 -12.73
N ALA A 137 -22.32 28.87 -12.14
CA ALA A 137 -23.68 29.35 -11.86
C ALA A 137 -23.72 30.49 -10.82
N ILE A 138 -22.87 30.43 -9.79
CA ILE A 138 -22.70 31.51 -8.79
C ILE A 138 -22.12 32.76 -9.46
N GLU A 139 -21.09 32.62 -10.30
CA GLU A 139 -20.52 33.73 -11.08
C GLU A 139 -21.57 34.39 -11.99
N LYS A 140 -22.52 33.60 -12.51
CA LYS A 140 -23.66 34.08 -13.29
C LYS A 140 -24.81 34.66 -12.45
N GLY A 141 -24.68 34.70 -11.11
CA GLY A 141 -25.65 35.32 -10.20
C GLY A 141 -26.87 34.46 -9.85
N LEU A 142 -26.83 33.14 -10.11
CA LEU A 142 -27.97 32.23 -9.91
C LEU A 142 -28.18 31.77 -8.46
N GLU A 143 -27.34 32.21 -7.53
CA GLU A 143 -27.45 31.83 -6.11
C GLU A 143 -28.79 32.25 -5.47
N LYS A 144 -29.31 33.42 -5.85
CA LYS A 144 -30.64 33.86 -5.39
C LYS A 144 -31.74 32.92 -5.90
N LEU A 145 -31.64 32.47 -7.15
CA LEU A 145 -32.60 31.52 -7.71
C LEU A 145 -32.50 30.14 -7.04
N ALA A 146 -31.30 29.69 -6.69
CA ALA A 146 -31.10 28.47 -5.89
C ALA A 146 -31.82 28.56 -4.53
N ASN A 147 -31.70 29.69 -3.82
CA ASN A 147 -32.42 29.91 -2.57
C ASN A 147 -33.95 29.94 -2.76
N ILE A 148 -34.44 30.47 -3.88
CA ILE A 148 -35.88 30.44 -4.22
C ILE A 148 -36.36 28.99 -4.41
N ILE A 149 -35.59 28.14 -5.08
CA ILE A 149 -35.88 26.70 -5.24
C ILE A 149 -35.99 26.00 -3.88
N LEU A 150 -35.20 26.40 -2.87
CA LEU A 150 -35.22 25.77 -1.54
C LEU A 150 -36.43 26.17 -0.67
N ILE A 151 -37.21 27.18 -1.07
CA ILE A 151 -38.26 27.77 -0.23
C ILE A 151 -39.65 27.67 -0.89
N PHE A 152 -39.75 27.98 -2.17
CA PHE A 152 -41.01 28.19 -2.88
C PHE A 152 -41.50 26.96 -3.67
N ASP A 153 -42.75 27.00 -4.13
CA ASP A 153 -43.33 26.00 -5.02
C ASP A 153 -42.89 26.21 -6.48
N ILE A 154 -43.20 25.23 -7.34
CA ILE A 154 -42.74 25.20 -8.74
C ILE A 154 -43.15 26.46 -9.53
N ASN A 155 -44.37 26.95 -9.34
CA ASN A 155 -44.90 28.10 -10.08
C ASN A 155 -44.14 29.39 -9.74
N ASN A 156 -43.79 29.58 -8.47
CA ASN A 156 -43.05 30.77 -8.05
C ASN A 156 -41.56 30.69 -8.44
N VAL A 157 -40.98 29.49 -8.48
CA VAL A 157 -39.64 29.27 -9.03
C VAL A 157 -39.59 29.67 -10.51
N GLU A 158 -40.48 29.13 -11.34
CA GLU A 158 -40.51 29.42 -12.78
C GLU A 158 -40.76 30.90 -13.07
N LYS A 159 -41.65 31.54 -12.30
CA LYS A 159 -41.87 32.99 -12.41
C LYS A 159 -40.61 33.78 -12.09
N SER A 160 -39.98 33.51 -10.95
CA SER A 160 -38.78 34.21 -10.50
C SER A 160 -37.59 33.99 -11.42
N ALA A 161 -37.51 32.83 -12.09
CA ALA A 161 -36.43 32.49 -13.01
C ALA A 161 -36.37 33.41 -14.25
N ASN A 162 -37.47 34.09 -14.62
CA ASN A 162 -37.46 35.07 -15.71
C ASN A 162 -36.50 36.24 -15.44
N ASP A 163 -36.38 36.65 -14.17
CA ASP A 163 -35.53 37.77 -13.76
C ASP A 163 -34.03 37.45 -13.86
N PHE A 164 -33.68 36.20 -14.15
CA PHE A 164 -32.31 35.70 -14.25
C PHE A 164 -31.87 35.40 -15.69
N ILE A 165 -32.71 35.69 -16.69
CA ILE A 165 -32.33 35.55 -18.11
C ILE A 165 -31.40 36.71 -18.47
N ASP A 166 -30.18 36.39 -18.86
CA ASP A 166 -29.11 37.35 -19.12
C ASP A 166 -28.17 36.75 -20.19
N SER A 167 -28.30 37.22 -21.43
CA SER A 167 -27.48 36.75 -22.55
C SER A 167 -25.99 37.07 -22.39
N GLU A 168 -25.62 38.14 -21.67
CA GLU A 168 -24.21 38.47 -21.40
C GLU A 168 -23.58 37.47 -20.43
N LYS A 169 -24.40 36.87 -19.55
CA LYS A 169 -24.00 35.76 -18.67
C LYS A 169 -24.28 34.38 -19.28
N GLU A 170 -24.63 34.33 -20.56
CA GLU A 170 -24.99 33.13 -21.32
C GLU A 170 -26.16 32.34 -20.69
N ILE A 171 -27.10 33.02 -20.05
CA ILE A 171 -28.36 32.44 -19.56
C ILE A 171 -29.46 32.85 -20.54
N ASN A 172 -29.73 31.99 -21.53
CA ASN A 172 -30.58 32.32 -22.67
C ASN A 172 -32.06 31.98 -22.46
N ASN A 173 -32.38 31.17 -21.44
CA ASN A 173 -33.76 30.78 -21.14
C ASN A 173 -33.93 30.36 -19.66
N ILE A 174 -35.19 30.23 -19.25
CA ILE A 174 -35.60 29.81 -17.90
C ILE A 174 -34.97 28.47 -17.50
N GLN A 175 -34.92 27.50 -18.41
CA GLN A 175 -34.37 26.16 -18.11
C GLN A 175 -32.87 26.22 -17.79
N GLN A 176 -32.10 27.07 -18.48
CA GLN A 176 -30.69 27.29 -18.20
C GLN A 176 -30.49 27.96 -16.83
N ALA A 177 -31.33 28.93 -16.47
CA ALA A 177 -31.28 29.57 -15.16
C ALA A 177 -31.58 28.57 -14.03
N ILE A 178 -32.65 27.78 -14.17
CA ILE A 178 -33.04 26.75 -13.20
C ILE A 178 -31.97 25.66 -13.12
N SER A 179 -31.45 25.17 -14.24
CA SER A 179 -30.38 24.17 -14.26
C SER A 179 -29.12 24.65 -13.55
N GLY A 180 -28.72 25.91 -13.76
CA GLY A 180 -27.56 26.48 -13.06
C GLY A 180 -27.82 26.63 -11.55
N ALA A 181 -29.03 27.03 -11.16
CA ALA A 181 -29.42 27.07 -9.75
C ALA A 181 -29.46 25.67 -9.11
N MET A 182 -29.88 24.64 -9.86
CA MET A 182 -29.85 23.24 -9.42
C MET A 182 -28.42 22.73 -9.26
N ASP A 183 -27.47 23.12 -10.12
CA ASP A 183 -26.05 22.77 -9.97
C ASP A 183 -25.48 23.30 -8.64
N ILE A 184 -25.93 24.48 -8.17
CA ILE A 184 -25.56 25.04 -6.85
C ILE A 184 -26.09 24.17 -5.72
N ILE A 185 -27.36 23.79 -5.78
CA ILE A 185 -27.99 22.93 -4.76
C ILE A 185 -27.33 21.55 -4.75
N ALA A 186 -27.08 20.95 -5.92
CA ALA A 186 -26.41 19.67 -6.06
C ALA A 186 -25.01 19.67 -5.43
N GLU A 187 -24.23 20.73 -5.63
CA GLU A 187 -22.90 20.86 -5.01
C GLU A 187 -23.00 21.02 -3.49
N ASN A 188 -23.96 21.81 -2.98
CA ASN A 188 -24.19 21.95 -1.54
C ASN A 188 -24.59 20.61 -0.88
N VAL A 189 -25.54 19.87 -1.49
CA VAL A 189 -25.93 18.52 -1.04
C VAL A 189 -24.73 17.58 -1.04
N SER A 190 -23.87 17.67 -2.05
CA SER A 190 -22.67 16.82 -2.14
C SER A 190 -21.63 17.04 -1.04
N GLN A 191 -21.73 18.15 -0.33
CA GLN A 191 -20.85 18.54 0.78
C GLN A 191 -21.47 18.26 2.15
N ASP A 192 -22.71 17.78 2.21
CA ASP A 192 -23.40 17.44 3.46
C ASP A 192 -22.75 16.22 4.14
N ILE A 193 -22.17 16.46 5.32
CA ILE A 193 -21.38 15.46 6.06
C ILE A 193 -22.26 14.29 6.52
N GLU A 194 -23.47 14.57 7.01
CA GLU A 194 -24.36 13.54 7.56
C GLU A 194 -24.92 12.65 6.46
N VAL A 195 -25.33 13.25 5.33
CA VAL A 195 -25.81 12.52 4.15
C VAL A 195 -24.70 11.64 3.59
N ARG A 196 -23.48 12.18 3.43
CA ARG A 196 -22.32 11.40 2.98
C ARG A 196 -22.01 10.24 3.92
N LYS A 197 -22.08 10.46 5.23
CA LYS A 197 -21.86 9.42 6.23
C LYS A 197 -22.89 8.29 6.10
N LYS A 198 -24.18 8.63 6.05
CA LYS A 198 -25.27 7.64 5.87
C LYS A 198 -25.13 6.84 4.57
N ILE A 199 -24.82 7.51 3.46
CA ILE A 199 -24.60 6.84 2.17
C ILE A 199 -23.35 5.94 2.21
N ARG A 200 -22.25 6.39 2.82
CA ARG A 200 -21.03 5.57 3.00
C ARG A 200 -21.33 4.33 3.83
N ASP A 201 -22.00 4.49 4.96
CA ASP A 201 -22.34 3.37 5.85
C ASP A 201 -23.27 2.40 5.14
N TYR A 202 -24.25 2.89 4.40
CA TYR A 202 -25.12 2.07 3.56
C TYR A 202 -24.31 1.26 2.53
N LEU A 203 -23.50 1.94 1.72
CA LEU A 203 -22.75 1.29 0.64
C LEU A 203 -21.76 0.26 1.20
N PHE A 204 -21.05 0.58 2.28
CA PHE A 204 -20.11 -0.35 2.89
C PHE A 204 -20.81 -1.60 3.44
N ASN A 205 -21.96 -1.45 4.10
CA ASN A 205 -22.65 -2.57 4.76
C ASN A 205 -23.59 -3.36 3.83
N ARG A 206 -24.05 -2.78 2.72
CA ARG A 206 -25.11 -3.39 1.88
C ARG A 206 -24.82 -3.42 0.39
N ALA A 207 -23.94 -2.57 -0.15
CA ALA A 207 -23.61 -2.65 -1.56
C ALA A 207 -22.82 -3.93 -1.85
N PHE A 208 -23.02 -4.48 -3.03
CA PHE A 208 -22.28 -5.61 -3.54
C PHE A 208 -21.13 -5.15 -4.41
N VAL A 209 -19.99 -5.80 -4.24
CA VAL A 209 -18.94 -5.86 -5.25
C VAL A 209 -19.31 -6.96 -6.23
N VAL A 210 -19.53 -6.59 -7.48
CA VAL A 210 -19.83 -7.52 -8.58
C VAL A 210 -18.67 -7.52 -9.54
N VAL A 211 -18.06 -8.68 -9.76
CA VAL A 211 -16.94 -8.86 -10.66
C VAL A 211 -17.36 -9.76 -11.81
N LYS A 212 -17.01 -9.34 -13.03
CA LYS A 212 -17.24 -10.09 -14.25
C LYS A 212 -15.95 -10.34 -15.01
N GLY A 213 -15.80 -11.53 -15.57
CA GLY A 213 -14.74 -11.84 -16.52
C GLY A 213 -14.87 -11.07 -17.84
N GLN A 214 -13.75 -10.71 -18.43
CA GLN A 214 -13.63 -10.02 -19.72
C GLN A 214 -13.15 -10.96 -20.86
N LYS A 215 -12.44 -12.06 -20.52
CA LYS A 215 -11.79 -12.99 -21.47
C LYS A 215 -12.32 -14.43 -21.30
N GLU A 216 -11.77 -15.42 -22.02
CA GLU A 216 -12.13 -16.84 -21.87
C GLU A 216 -11.85 -17.36 -20.44
N GLU A 217 -12.83 -17.98 -19.80
CA GLU A 217 -12.74 -18.45 -18.40
C GLU A 217 -11.76 -19.62 -18.21
N GLU A 218 -11.76 -20.59 -19.14
CA GLU A 218 -11.03 -21.86 -18.97
C GLU A 218 -9.51 -21.70 -18.89
N LYS A 219 -8.97 -20.60 -19.44
CA LYS A 219 -7.54 -20.29 -19.44
C LYS A 219 -7.15 -19.25 -18.38
N SER A 220 -8.12 -18.66 -17.69
CA SER A 220 -7.86 -17.58 -16.76
C SER A 220 -7.48 -18.11 -15.37
N VAL A 221 -6.41 -17.55 -14.82
CA VAL A 221 -6.01 -17.74 -13.42
C VAL A 221 -7.01 -17.11 -12.45
N TYR A 222 -7.92 -16.25 -12.95
CA TYR A 222 -8.92 -15.53 -12.17
C TYR A 222 -10.32 -16.14 -12.22
N LYS A 223 -10.49 -17.37 -12.74
CA LYS A 223 -11.79 -18.05 -12.92
C LYS A 223 -12.72 -17.97 -11.70
N THR A 224 -12.16 -18.05 -10.49
CA THR A 224 -12.92 -17.93 -9.22
C THR A 224 -13.68 -16.61 -9.08
N TYR A 225 -13.24 -15.56 -9.78
CA TYR A 225 -13.80 -14.21 -9.70
C TYR A 225 -14.69 -13.81 -10.89
N TYR A 226 -14.86 -14.69 -11.88
CA TYR A 226 -15.58 -14.37 -13.13
C TYR A 226 -17.06 -14.05 -12.94
N ASN A 227 -17.70 -14.62 -11.92
CA ASN A 227 -19.09 -14.36 -11.53
C ASN A 227 -19.18 -14.11 -10.01
N TYR A 228 -18.24 -13.32 -9.49
CA TYR A 228 -18.15 -13.07 -8.06
C TYR A 228 -19.09 -11.92 -7.64
N LYS A 229 -19.86 -12.16 -6.57
CA LYS A 229 -20.73 -11.17 -5.94
C LYS A 229 -20.64 -11.33 -4.43
N GLU A 230 -20.26 -10.27 -3.74
CA GLU A 230 -20.12 -10.25 -2.28
C GLU A 230 -20.40 -8.86 -1.74
N ILE A 231 -20.85 -8.76 -0.49
CA ILE A 231 -21.04 -7.46 0.16
C ILE A 231 -19.67 -6.80 0.39
N VAL A 232 -19.57 -5.49 0.16
CA VAL A 232 -18.32 -4.72 0.31
C VAL A 232 -17.61 -5.00 1.64
N LYS A 233 -18.33 -5.01 2.76
CA LYS A 233 -17.79 -5.31 4.09
C LYS A 233 -17.16 -6.69 4.24
N ASN A 234 -17.61 -7.68 3.47
CA ASN A 234 -17.25 -9.08 3.64
C ASN A 234 -16.08 -9.52 2.75
N ILE A 235 -15.69 -8.69 1.77
CA ILE A 235 -14.60 -9.02 0.87
C ILE A 235 -13.28 -9.14 1.64
N LYS A 236 -12.58 -10.26 1.46
CA LYS A 236 -11.34 -10.55 2.18
C LYS A 236 -10.15 -9.85 1.51
N PRO A 237 -9.11 -9.47 2.27
CA PRO A 237 -7.89 -8.82 1.73
C PRO A 237 -7.31 -9.49 0.48
N HIS A 238 -7.13 -10.83 0.49
CA HIS A 238 -6.58 -11.55 -0.66
C HIS A 238 -7.50 -11.51 -1.89
N GLN A 239 -8.83 -11.43 -1.70
CA GLN A 239 -9.78 -11.31 -2.80
C GLN A 239 -9.70 -9.92 -3.42
N VAL A 240 -9.54 -8.87 -2.60
CA VAL A 240 -9.34 -7.50 -3.07
C VAL A 240 -8.11 -7.42 -3.96
N LEU A 241 -6.96 -7.95 -3.51
CA LEU A 241 -5.72 -7.92 -4.29
C LEU A 241 -5.84 -8.74 -5.58
N ALA A 242 -6.43 -9.94 -5.52
CA ALA A 242 -6.67 -10.76 -6.71
C ALA A 242 -7.57 -10.08 -7.75
N ILE A 243 -8.64 -9.43 -7.29
CA ILE A 243 -9.56 -8.70 -8.17
C ILE A 243 -8.87 -7.47 -8.77
N ASN A 244 -8.13 -6.70 -7.97
CA ASN A 244 -7.38 -5.53 -8.44
C ASN A 244 -6.34 -5.92 -9.50
N ARG A 245 -5.63 -7.04 -9.27
CA ARG A 245 -4.68 -7.61 -10.22
C ARG A 245 -5.38 -8.01 -11.51
N GLY A 246 -6.49 -8.76 -11.42
CA GLY A 246 -7.27 -9.16 -12.59
C GLY A 246 -7.87 -8.00 -13.38
N GLU A 247 -8.23 -6.88 -12.73
CA GLU A 247 -8.59 -5.64 -13.43
C GLU A 247 -7.39 -4.99 -14.14
N THR A 248 -6.21 -5.01 -13.53
CA THR A 248 -4.97 -4.47 -14.12
C THR A 248 -4.51 -5.28 -15.34
N ASP A 249 -4.73 -6.60 -15.32
CA ASP A 249 -4.45 -7.51 -16.43
C ASP A 249 -5.58 -7.54 -17.49
N ASP A 250 -6.58 -6.66 -17.38
CA ASP A 250 -7.77 -6.55 -18.25
C ASP A 250 -8.59 -7.85 -18.35
N GLU A 251 -8.56 -8.72 -17.34
CA GLU A 251 -9.31 -9.99 -17.31
C GLU A 251 -10.59 -9.91 -16.49
N LEU A 252 -10.63 -9.02 -15.49
CA LEU A 252 -11.78 -8.80 -14.63
C LEU A 252 -12.28 -7.37 -14.78
N LYS A 253 -13.55 -7.17 -14.46
CA LYS A 253 -14.15 -5.84 -14.31
C LYS A 253 -15.02 -5.80 -13.08
N LEU A 254 -14.68 -4.91 -12.16
CA LEU A 254 -15.42 -4.68 -10.93
C LEU A 254 -16.46 -3.57 -11.13
N LYS A 255 -17.64 -3.78 -10.56
CA LYS A 255 -18.68 -2.77 -10.40
C LYS A 255 -19.27 -2.87 -9.00
N PHE A 256 -19.81 -1.76 -8.52
CA PHE A 256 -20.65 -1.76 -7.33
C PHE A 256 -22.12 -1.87 -7.75
N ASP A 257 -22.86 -2.72 -7.05
CA ASP A 257 -24.29 -2.95 -7.24
C ASP A 257 -24.99 -2.60 -5.93
N TYR A 258 -25.95 -1.67 -5.99
CA TYR A 258 -26.63 -1.10 -4.83
C TYR A 258 -28.04 -0.64 -5.23
N ASN A 259 -28.93 -0.55 -4.25
CA ASN A 259 -30.31 -0.14 -4.48
C ASN A 259 -30.42 1.41 -4.52
N GLU A 260 -30.68 1.98 -5.70
CA GLU A 260 -30.87 3.43 -5.87
C GLU A 260 -32.05 3.97 -5.03
N ASP A 261 -33.12 3.19 -4.84
CA ASP A 261 -34.28 3.61 -4.06
C ASP A 261 -33.95 3.77 -2.57
N GLU A 262 -33.11 2.89 -2.02
CA GLU A 262 -32.66 3.00 -0.64
C GLU A 262 -31.75 4.23 -0.45
N ILE A 263 -30.89 4.53 -1.41
CA ILE A 263 -30.06 5.75 -1.41
C ILE A 263 -30.94 7.01 -1.47
N ASN A 264 -31.94 7.02 -2.35
CA ASN A 264 -32.88 8.13 -2.47
C ASN A 264 -33.71 8.30 -1.19
N SER A 265 -34.12 7.20 -0.55
CA SER A 265 -34.88 7.24 0.71
C SER A 265 -34.10 7.86 1.87
N ILE A 266 -32.80 7.56 2.00
CA ILE A 266 -31.89 8.16 2.98
C ILE A 266 -31.87 9.68 2.82
N THR A 267 -32.12 10.17 1.62
CA THR A 267 -31.96 11.57 1.29
C THR A 267 -33.27 12.33 1.45
N VAL A 268 -34.38 11.76 1.00
CA VAL A 268 -35.72 12.34 1.17
C VAL A 268 -36.07 12.48 2.65
N SER A 269 -35.55 11.60 3.52
CA SER A 269 -35.74 11.74 4.97
C SER A 269 -34.99 12.93 5.57
N GLU A 270 -33.85 13.33 5.00
CA GLU A 270 -33.02 14.43 5.52
C GLU A 270 -33.44 15.80 4.95
N TYR A 271 -33.84 15.83 3.68
CA TYR A 271 -34.25 17.07 3.02
C TYR A 271 -35.77 17.17 2.93
N ARG A 272 -36.33 18.25 3.48
CA ARG A 272 -37.73 18.61 3.25
C ARG A 272 -37.90 19.17 1.83
N VAL A 273 -38.13 18.27 0.88
CA VAL A 273 -38.38 18.59 -0.54
C VAL A 273 -39.52 19.62 -0.66
N LYS A 274 -39.31 20.67 -1.45
CA LYS A 274 -40.26 21.80 -1.61
C LYS A 274 -40.97 21.82 -2.96
N ASN A 275 -40.25 21.43 -4.00
CA ASN A 275 -40.73 21.38 -5.37
C ASN A 275 -39.89 20.36 -6.16
N LYS A 276 -40.28 20.14 -7.41
CA LYS A 276 -39.64 19.18 -8.31
C LYS A 276 -38.16 19.50 -8.57
N TYR A 277 -37.79 20.77 -8.78
CA TYR A 277 -36.40 21.15 -9.05
C TYR A 277 -35.49 20.94 -7.84
N HIS A 278 -36.00 21.16 -6.63
CA HIS A 278 -35.28 20.84 -5.40
C HIS A 278 -35.00 19.33 -5.31
N GLN A 279 -36.00 18.48 -5.61
CA GLN A 279 -35.82 17.03 -5.65
C GLN A 279 -34.79 16.60 -6.70
N GLU A 280 -34.92 17.09 -7.93
CA GLU A 280 -34.00 16.74 -9.02
C GLU A 280 -32.55 17.18 -8.73
N ALA A 281 -32.36 18.35 -8.11
CA ALA A 281 -31.03 18.83 -7.72
C ALA A 281 -30.38 17.97 -6.63
N ILE A 282 -31.18 17.50 -5.67
CA ILE A 282 -30.75 16.57 -4.63
C ILE A 282 -30.31 15.23 -5.27
N GLU A 283 -31.16 14.65 -6.12
CA GLU A 283 -30.89 13.38 -6.80
C GLU A 283 -29.64 13.46 -7.67
N ASP A 284 -29.45 14.57 -8.41
CA ASP A 284 -28.24 14.82 -9.19
C ASP A 284 -27.00 14.97 -8.31
N GLY A 285 -27.07 15.74 -7.22
CA GLY A 285 -25.97 15.89 -6.26
C GLY A 285 -25.48 14.54 -5.73
N ILE A 286 -26.42 13.63 -5.44
CA ILE A 286 -26.07 12.28 -5.00
C ILE A 286 -25.47 11.46 -6.12
N LYS A 287 -26.18 11.35 -7.24
CA LYS A 287 -25.81 10.42 -8.32
C LYS A 287 -24.51 10.82 -9.00
N ARG A 288 -24.32 12.12 -9.25
CA ARG A 288 -23.19 12.66 -10.00
C ARG A 288 -21.99 12.96 -9.12
N LEU A 289 -22.20 13.38 -7.86
CA LEU A 289 -21.11 13.87 -7.01
C LEU A 289 -20.83 12.95 -5.81
N ILE A 290 -21.83 12.62 -5.00
CA ILE A 290 -21.62 11.82 -3.78
C ILE A 290 -21.24 10.37 -4.11
N LEU A 291 -22.05 9.65 -4.88
CA LEU A 291 -21.85 8.22 -5.14
C LEU A 291 -20.49 7.93 -5.76
N PRO A 292 -20.05 8.61 -6.85
CA PRO A 292 -18.73 8.34 -7.43
C PRO A 292 -17.58 8.70 -6.47
N SER A 293 -17.77 9.69 -5.61
CA SER A 293 -16.77 10.03 -4.59
C SER A 293 -16.66 8.95 -3.53
N ILE A 294 -17.78 8.50 -2.96
CA ILE A 294 -17.81 7.52 -1.86
C ILE A 294 -17.40 6.13 -2.36
N LEU A 295 -17.83 5.72 -3.56
CA LEU A 295 -17.41 4.44 -4.13
C LEU A 295 -15.90 4.38 -4.36
N ARG A 296 -15.29 5.48 -4.81
CA ARG A 296 -13.83 5.59 -4.91
C ARG A 296 -13.16 5.54 -3.54
N GLU A 297 -13.69 6.26 -2.57
CA GLU A 297 -13.20 6.24 -1.18
C GLU A 297 -13.22 4.80 -0.61
N ILE A 298 -14.35 4.09 -0.75
CA ILE A 298 -14.48 2.68 -0.35
C ILE A 298 -13.46 1.81 -1.08
N ARG A 299 -13.32 1.97 -2.39
CA ARG A 299 -12.37 1.19 -3.20
C ARG A 299 -10.92 1.40 -2.74
N THR A 300 -10.53 2.65 -2.49
CA THR A 300 -9.21 3.01 -2.00
C THR A 300 -8.97 2.43 -0.60
N ASN A 301 -9.86 2.68 0.35
CA ASN A 301 -9.72 2.21 1.73
C ASN A 301 -9.63 0.69 1.81
N THR A 302 -10.49 -0.03 1.07
CA THR A 302 -10.47 -1.50 1.04
C THR A 302 -9.16 -2.03 0.42
N THR A 303 -8.62 -1.34 -0.59
CA THR A 303 -7.33 -1.71 -1.20
C THR A 303 -6.16 -1.44 -0.27
N GLU A 304 -6.13 -0.29 0.40
CA GLU A 304 -5.08 0.06 1.37
C GLU A 304 -5.08 -0.91 2.56
N ASN A 305 -6.24 -1.21 3.13
CA ASN A 305 -6.38 -2.18 4.21
C ASN A 305 -5.92 -3.58 3.78
N ALA A 306 -6.25 -3.99 2.55
CA ALA A 306 -5.79 -5.26 2.01
C ALA A 306 -4.26 -5.29 1.84
N GLY A 307 -3.67 -4.20 1.35
CA GLY A 307 -2.22 -4.04 1.22
C GLY A 307 -1.50 -4.12 2.56
N ILE A 308 -1.97 -3.38 3.58
CA ILE A 308 -1.40 -3.39 4.93
C ILE A 308 -1.46 -4.81 5.53
N HIS A 309 -2.62 -5.47 5.42
CA HIS A 309 -2.79 -6.83 5.92
C HIS A 309 -1.80 -7.80 5.26
N SER A 310 -1.66 -7.74 3.93
CA SER A 310 -0.73 -8.61 3.19
C SER A 310 0.72 -8.31 3.53
N ILE A 311 1.13 -7.04 3.66
CA ILE A 311 2.49 -6.66 4.09
C ILE A 311 2.81 -7.26 5.47
N ASN A 312 1.88 -7.24 6.42
CA ASN A 312 2.08 -7.86 7.73
C ASN A 312 2.30 -9.39 7.62
N ILE A 313 1.55 -10.06 6.74
CA ILE A 313 1.75 -11.49 6.47
C ILE A 313 3.12 -11.73 5.82
N PHE A 314 3.51 -10.91 4.85
CA PHE A 314 4.81 -11.01 4.18
C PHE A 314 5.98 -10.83 5.16
N SER A 315 5.90 -9.83 6.05
CA SER A 315 6.89 -9.63 7.12
C SER A 315 6.96 -10.82 8.06
N LYS A 316 5.82 -11.43 8.42
CA LYS A 316 5.81 -12.64 9.23
C LYS A 316 6.46 -13.82 8.49
N ASN A 317 6.10 -14.03 7.24
CA ASN A 317 6.66 -15.11 6.42
C ASN A 317 8.18 -14.95 6.24
N LEU A 318 8.66 -13.72 6.01
CA LEU A 318 10.08 -13.44 5.94
C LEU A 318 10.77 -13.75 7.27
N LYS A 319 10.20 -13.31 8.39
CA LYS A 319 10.75 -13.60 9.72
C LYS A 319 10.84 -15.10 9.98
N ASP A 320 9.76 -15.83 9.70
CA ASP A 320 9.70 -17.28 9.90
C ASP A 320 10.72 -18.00 9.01
N LEU A 321 10.98 -17.49 7.80
CA LEU A 321 11.98 -18.00 6.87
C LEU A 321 13.41 -17.72 7.36
N LEU A 322 13.71 -16.50 7.80
CA LEU A 322 15.04 -16.11 8.31
C LEU A 322 15.40 -16.81 9.62
N MET A 323 14.41 -17.07 10.47
CA MET A 323 14.61 -17.69 11.79
C MET A 323 14.60 -19.22 11.76
N GLN A 324 14.59 -19.84 10.58
CA GLN A 324 14.74 -21.28 10.44
C GLN A 324 16.09 -21.74 11.03
N PRO A 325 16.10 -22.83 11.82
CA PRO A 325 17.31 -23.26 12.51
C PRO A 325 18.35 -23.76 11.49
N PRO A 326 19.62 -23.32 11.59
CA PRO A 326 20.67 -23.76 10.70
C PRO A 326 21.06 -25.22 10.96
N LEU A 327 21.42 -25.94 9.90
CA LEU A 327 21.99 -27.28 9.97
C LEU A 327 23.47 -27.20 10.35
N LYS A 328 23.88 -28.02 11.32
CA LYS A 328 25.28 -28.06 11.76
C LYS A 328 26.09 -29.06 10.95
N ARG A 329 27.13 -28.56 10.28
CA ARG A 329 28.23 -29.34 9.68
C ARG A 329 27.78 -30.41 8.68
N THR A 330 26.86 -30.08 7.79
CA THR A 330 26.29 -31.03 6.83
C THR A 330 26.78 -30.74 5.43
N ARG A 331 27.29 -31.75 4.71
CA ARG A 331 27.66 -31.61 3.28
C ARG A 331 26.44 -31.69 2.39
N ILE A 332 26.25 -30.70 1.53
CA ILE A 332 25.01 -30.53 0.75
C ILE A 332 25.33 -30.48 -0.75
N ILE A 333 24.49 -31.14 -1.55
CA ILE A 333 24.38 -30.88 -2.99
C ILE A 333 23.16 -29.98 -3.21
N GLY A 334 23.39 -28.71 -3.54
CA GLY A 334 22.33 -27.81 -3.98
C GLY A 334 22.00 -28.06 -5.46
N MET A 335 20.72 -28.22 -5.78
CA MET A 335 20.21 -28.48 -7.11
C MET A 335 19.22 -27.40 -7.52
N ASP A 336 19.52 -26.70 -8.61
CA ASP A 336 18.65 -25.74 -9.28
C ASP A 336 18.00 -26.39 -10.52
N PRO A 337 16.74 -26.85 -10.42
CA PRO A 337 16.06 -27.55 -11.51
C PRO A 337 16.03 -26.74 -12.81
N GLY A 338 16.10 -27.44 -13.93
CA GLY A 338 15.95 -26.80 -15.23
C GLY A 338 15.64 -27.81 -16.32
N ILE A 339 14.62 -27.52 -17.12
CA ILE A 339 14.17 -28.43 -18.18
C ILE A 339 15.13 -28.37 -19.38
N ARG A 340 15.19 -27.21 -20.05
CA ARG A 340 15.98 -27.02 -21.28
C ARG A 340 17.48 -26.86 -21.01
N THR A 341 17.84 -26.16 -19.93
CA THR A 341 19.23 -25.87 -19.56
C THR A 341 19.88 -26.99 -18.74
N GLY A 342 19.11 -28.01 -18.38
CA GLY A 342 19.51 -29.02 -17.40
C GLY A 342 19.40 -28.50 -15.96
N THR A 343 19.54 -29.42 -15.02
CA THR A 343 19.57 -29.19 -13.58
C THR A 343 21.00 -28.93 -13.14
N LYS A 344 21.25 -27.75 -12.59
CA LYS A 344 22.58 -27.32 -12.17
C LYS A 344 22.78 -27.76 -10.73
N CYS A 345 23.90 -28.41 -10.46
CA CYS A 345 24.20 -28.95 -9.15
C CYS A 345 25.50 -28.33 -8.63
N ALA A 346 25.50 -27.90 -7.36
CA ALA A 346 26.67 -27.40 -6.68
C ALA A 346 26.89 -28.19 -5.39
N VAL A 347 28.12 -28.64 -5.18
CA VAL A 347 28.54 -29.35 -3.97
C VAL A 347 29.15 -28.33 -3.01
N ILE A 348 28.63 -28.28 -1.78
CA ILE A 348 29.16 -27.43 -0.71
C ILE A 348 29.57 -28.27 0.50
N ASP A 349 30.67 -27.87 1.14
CA ASP A 349 31.19 -28.54 2.33
C ASP A 349 30.38 -28.19 3.59
N GLU A 350 30.77 -28.77 4.72
CA GLU A 350 30.16 -28.54 6.04
C GLU A 350 30.20 -27.07 6.53
N ASN A 351 30.99 -26.20 5.89
CA ASN A 351 31.12 -24.77 6.18
C ASN A 351 30.49 -23.89 5.08
N GLY A 352 29.81 -24.49 4.10
CA GLY A 352 29.20 -23.78 2.97
C GLY A 352 30.20 -23.33 1.91
N LYS A 353 31.42 -23.87 1.91
CA LYS A 353 32.40 -23.60 0.85
C LYS A 353 32.05 -24.41 -0.39
N TYR A 354 32.04 -23.76 -1.54
CA TYR A 354 31.91 -24.41 -2.84
C TYR A 354 33.08 -25.38 -3.10
N ILE A 355 32.76 -26.63 -3.48
CA ILE A 355 33.73 -27.69 -3.80
C ILE A 355 33.78 -27.94 -5.30
N ASP A 356 32.63 -28.26 -5.91
CA ASP A 356 32.54 -28.68 -7.30
C ASP A 356 31.11 -28.47 -7.84
N ASN A 357 30.92 -28.55 -9.16
CA ASN A 357 29.61 -28.49 -9.79
C ASN A 357 29.45 -29.56 -10.87
N PHE A 358 28.21 -29.91 -11.18
CA PHE A 358 27.87 -30.74 -12.33
C PHE A 358 26.48 -30.40 -12.84
N ILE A 359 26.17 -30.82 -14.07
CA ILE A 359 24.85 -30.60 -14.69
C ILE A 359 24.34 -31.94 -15.22
N PHE A 360 23.07 -32.23 -14.99
CA PHE A 360 22.38 -33.36 -15.61
C PHE A 360 21.11 -32.92 -16.32
N TYR A 361 20.59 -33.75 -17.22
CA TYR A 361 19.39 -33.45 -18.01
C TYR A 361 18.31 -34.51 -17.81
N ASN A 362 17.07 -34.05 -17.64
CA ASN A 362 15.92 -34.91 -17.34
C ASN A 362 15.59 -35.92 -18.47
N HIS A 363 16.00 -35.66 -19.72
CA HIS A 363 15.78 -36.59 -20.83
C HIS A 363 16.75 -37.79 -20.85
N SER A 364 17.82 -37.77 -20.04
CA SER A 364 18.83 -38.82 -19.97
C SER A 364 18.90 -39.42 -18.55
N ILE A 365 17.79 -40.01 -18.11
CA ILE A 365 17.58 -40.44 -16.71
C ILE A 365 18.71 -41.35 -16.20
N ASP A 366 19.08 -42.41 -16.91
CA ASP A 366 20.11 -43.35 -16.43
C ASP A 366 21.49 -42.68 -16.27
N LYS A 367 21.81 -41.72 -17.13
CA LYS A 367 23.05 -40.93 -17.00
C LYS A 367 22.97 -39.98 -15.81
N ALA A 368 21.83 -39.33 -15.61
CA ALA A 368 21.60 -38.45 -14.47
C ALA A 368 21.72 -39.21 -13.14
N LYS A 369 21.07 -40.38 -13.01
CA LYS A 369 21.14 -41.22 -11.81
C LYS A 369 22.58 -41.63 -11.47
N LYS A 370 23.33 -42.12 -12.46
CA LYS A 370 24.74 -42.48 -12.27
C LYS A 370 25.58 -41.29 -11.81
N LEU A 371 25.42 -40.13 -12.46
CA LEU A 371 26.17 -38.92 -12.14
C LEU A 371 25.85 -38.41 -10.73
N ILE A 372 24.58 -38.44 -10.31
CA ILE A 372 24.17 -38.08 -8.95
C ILE A 372 24.80 -39.06 -7.95
N ALA A 373 24.69 -40.36 -8.16
CA ALA A 373 25.25 -41.38 -7.28
C ALA A 373 26.79 -41.29 -7.14
N GLU A 374 27.49 -41.02 -8.24
CA GLU A 374 28.93 -40.79 -8.25
C GLU A 374 29.32 -39.58 -7.41
N ASN A 375 28.63 -38.45 -7.56
CA ASN A 375 28.93 -37.23 -6.80
C ASN A 375 28.57 -37.33 -5.33
N VAL A 376 27.44 -37.96 -4.98
CA VAL A 376 27.06 -38.22 -3.59
C VAL A 376 28.15 -39.03 -2.88
N LYS A 377 28.62 -40.13 -3.52
CA LYS A 377 29.68 -40.98 -2.97
C LYS A 377 31.04 -40.27 -2.92
N LYS A 378 31.42 -39.58 -4.00
CA LYS A 378 32.71 -38.87 -4.12
C LYS A 378 32.88 -37.81 -3.03
N TYR A 379 31.81 -37.07 -2.71
CA TYR A 379 31.88 -35.95 -1.77
C TYR A 379 31.36 -36.28 -0.37
N ASN A 380 30.86 -37.50 -0.16
CA ASN A 380 30.21 -37.92 1.08
C ASN A 380 29.11 -36.93 1.48
N SER A 381 28.24 -36.62 0.52
CA SER A 381 27.13 -35.68 0.72
C SER A 381 26.03 -36.34 1.55
N GLU A 382 25.54 -35.63 2.56
CA GLU A 382 24.52 -36.12 3.50
C GLU A 382 23.12 -35.64 3.10
N LEU A 383 23.02 -34.48 2.44
CA LEU A 383 21.77 -33.90 1.97
C LEU A 383 21.82 -33.42 0.52
N ILE A 384 20.67 -33.50 -0.14
CA ILE A 384 20.40 -32.87 -1.43
C ILE A 384 19.30 -31.82 -1.23
N ALA A 385 19.61 -30.55 -1.51
CA ALA A 385 18.66 -29.44 -1.48
C ALA A 385 18.15 -29.18 -2.89
N ILE A 386 16.86 -29.36 -3.15
CA ILE A 386 16.27 -29.19 -4.48
C ILE A 386 15.43 -27.90 -4.49
N GLY A 387 15.73 -26.97 -5.40
CA GLY A 387 14.90 -25.78 -5.61
C GLY A 387 13.46 -26.13 -5.96
N ASN A 388 12.49 -25.34 -5.50
CA ASN A 388 11.06 -25.54 -5.76
C ASN A 388 10.57 -24.95 -7.09
N GLY A 389 11.49 -24.61 -8.00
CA GLY A 389 11.18 -24.00 -9.30
C GLY A 389 10.73 -24.94 -10.40
N THR A 390 10.93 -24.45 -11.62
CA THR A 390 10.49 -25.13 -12.84
C THR A 390 11.26 -26.43 -13.06
N GLY A 391 10.55 -27.56 -13.08
CA GLY A 391 11.15 -28.90 -13.23
C GLY A 391 11.52 -29.58 -11.91
N SER A 392 11.13 -28.99 -10.76
CA SER A 392 11.44 -29.54 -9.44
C SER A 392 10.85 -30.93 -9.21
N HIS A 393 9.61 -31.18 -9.66
CA HIS A 393 8.95 -32.47 -9.48
C HIS A 393 9.71 -33.61 -10.18
N GLU A 394 10.09 -33.40 -11.44
CA GLU A 394 10.85 -34.36 -12.24
C GLU A 394 12.24 -34.62 -11.64
N VAL A 395 12.88 -33.58 -11.09
CA VAL A 395 14.17 -33.72 -10.40
C VAL A 395 14.01 -34.52 -9.10
N GLN A 396 12.96 -34.27 -8.31
CA GLN A 396 12.67 -35.03 -7.10
C GLN A 396 12.47 -36.52 -7.39
N GLU A 397 11.74 -36.87 -8.46
CA GLU A 397 11.56 -38.26 -8.90
C GLU A 397 12.90 -38.92 -9.24
N ILE A 398 13.75 -38.25 -10.03
CA ILE A 398 15.08 -38.75 -10.40
C ILE A 398 15.95 -38.96 -9.15
N VAL A 399 15.99 -37.99 -8.23
CA VAL A 399 16.78 -38.08 -6.99
C VAL A 399 16.28 -39.22 -6.11
N SER A 400 14.97 -39.31 -5.87
CA SER A 400 14.36 -40.36 -5.04
C SER A 400 14.64 -41.77 -5.59
N GLN A 401 14.51 -41.94 -6.91
CA GLN A 401 14.85 -43.21 -7.56
C GLN A 401 16.34 -43.52 -7.44
N THR A 402 17.21 -42.52 -7.61
CA THR A 402 18.67 -42.69 -7.50
C THR A 402 19.08 -43.17 -6.11
N ILE A 403 18.54 -42.53 -5.05
CA ILE A 403 18.84 -42.88 -3.66
C ILE A 403 18.49 -44.36 -3.39
N THR A 404 17.32 -44.78 -3.86
CA THR A 404 16.83 -46.16 -3.68
C THR A 404 17.64 -47.17 -4.50
N GLU A 405 17.84 -46.89 -5.80
CA GLU A 405 18.48 -47.81 -6.75
C GLU A 405 19.96 -48.03 -6.45
N PHE A 406 20.66 -46.99 -5.99
CA PHE A 406 22.09 -47.06 -5.67
C PHE A 406 22.38 -47.26 -4.16
N ASN A 407 21.34 -47.44 -3.35
CA ASN A 407 21.39 -47.59 -1.89
C ASN A 407 22.30 -46.54 -1.23
N LEU A 408 22.01 -45.26 -1.51
CA LEU A 408 22.81 -44.14 -1.03
C LEU A 408 22.39 -43.72 0.38
N ASP A 409 23.37 -43.44 1.24
CA ASP A 409 23.15 -42.87 2.57
C ASP A 409 23.07 -41.33 2.48
N VAL A 410 22.00 -40.83 1.84
CA VAL A 410 21.74 -39.41 1.62
C VAL A 410 20.23 -39.15 1.67
N GLN A 411 19.82 -38.02 2.21
CA GLN A 411 18.41 -37.59 2.17
C GLN A 411 18.24 -36.39 1.23
N TYR A 412 17.02 -36.11 0.79
CA TYR A 412 16.72 -34.91 0.02
C TYR A 412 15.56 -34.13 0.63
N THR A 413 15.56 -32.82 0.38
CA THR A 413 14.45 -31.94 0.73
C THR A 413 14.29 -30.86 -0.34
N VAL A 414 13.12 -30.24 -0.37
CA VAL A 414 12.79 -29.14 -1.25
C VAL A 414 12.98 -27.82 -0.51
N VAL A 415 13.62 -26.85 -1.16
CA VAL A 415 13.89 -25.53 -0.59
C VAL A 415 13.34 -24.42 -1.48
N PRO A 416 12.86 -23.30 -0.90
CA PRO A 416 12.46 -22.13 -1.67
C PRO A 416 13.64 -21.55 -2.47
N GLU A 417 13.50 -21.45 -3.79
CA GLU A 417 14.51 -20.86 -4.67
C GLU A 417 14.29 -19.36 -4.93
N ASP A 418 13.19 -18.77 -4.45
CA ASP A 418 12.87 -17.37 -4.68
C ASP A 418 14.04 -16.45 -4.28
N GLY A 419 14.46 -15.58 -5.19
CA GLY A 419 15.61 -14.72 -5.03
C GLY A 419 16.97 -15.37 -5.34
N ALA A 420 17.06 -16.67 -5.62
CA ALA A 420 18.34 -17.31 -5.99
C ALA A 420 18.85 -16.80 -7.35
N SER A 421 17.94 -16.49 -8.27
CA SER A 421 18.24 -15.83 -9.55
C SER A 421 18.68 -14.36 -9.38
N VAL A 422 18.11 -13.66 -8.39
CA VAL A 422 18.51 -12.29 -8.04
C VAL A 422 19.88 -12.28 -7.40
N TYR A 423 20.14 -13.22 -6.47
CA TYR A 423 21.45 -13.44 -5.89
C TYR A 423 22.49 -13.74 -6.97
N SER A 424 22.25 -14.71 -7.84
CA SER A 424 23.27 -15.14 -8.81
C SER A 424 23.71 -14.04 -9.78
N ALA A 425 22.79 -13.12 -10.11
CA ALA A 425 23.03 -11.94 -10.92
C ALA A 425 23.56 -10.72 -10.14
N SER A 426 23.67 -10.80 -8.81
CA SER A 426 24.15 -9.70 -7.97
C SER A 426 25.66 -9.50 -8.04
N GLU A 427 26.10 -8.29 -7.71
CA GLU A 427 27.53 -7.97 -7.57
C GLU A 427 28.19 -8.79 -6.46
N ILE A 428 27.47 -9.07 -5.36
CA ILE A 428 27.95 -9.88 -4.23
C ILE A 428 28.31 -11.29 -4.72
N ALA A 429 27.41 -11.94 -5.46
CA ALA A 429 27.69 -13.26 -6.02
C ALA A 429 28.82 -13.23 -7.06
N GLY A 430 28.94 -12.13 -7.81
CA GLY A 430 30.07 -11.89 -8.71
C GLY A 430 31.41 -11.76 -7.99
N GLN A 431 31.43 -11.18 -6.79
CA GLN A 431 32.62 -11.10 -5.93
C GLN A 431 32.94 -12.43 -5.25
N GLU A 432 31.92 -13.15 -4.77
CA GLU A 432 32.11 -14.47 -4.14
C GLU A 432 32.60 -15.53 -5.16
N PHE A 433 32.06 -15.50 -6.38
CA PHE A 433 32.33 -16.51 -7.41
C PHE A 433 32.61 -15.92 -8.80
N PRO A 434 33.72 -15.18 -8.99
CA PRO A 434 34.01 -14.47 -10.24
C PRO A 434 34.12 -15.37 -11.46
N GLN A 435 34.61 -16.61 -11.26
CA GLN A 435 34.90 -17.57 -12.32
C GLN A 435 33.76 -18.55 -12.61
N LEU A 436 32.69 -18.53 -11.81
CA LEU A 436 31.55 -19.44 -12.01
C LEU A 436 30.46 -18.79 -12.84
N ASP A 437 29.83 -19.61 -13.69
CA ASP A 437 28.62 -19.25 -14.41
C ASP A 437 27.49 -18.88 -13.44
N LEU A 438 26.65 -17.94 -13.86
CA LEU A 438 25.55 -17.39 -13.07
C LEU A 438 24.58 -18.49 -12.61
N THR A 439 24.34 -19.51 -13.43
CA THR A 439 23.42 -20.60 -13.08
C THR A 439 23.95 -21.51 -11.96
N ILE A 440 25.28 -21.70 -11.86
CA ILE A 440 25.90 -22.46 -10.77
C ILE A 440 25.80 -21.68 -9.45
N ARG A 441 25.91 -20.35 -9.48
CA ARG A 441 25.75 -19.50 -8.28
C ARG A 441 24.36 -19.66 -7.66
N GLY A 442 23.33 -19.85 -8.47
CA GLY A 442 21.98 -20.16 -8.00
C GLY A 442 21.92 -21.48 -7.22
N ALA A 443 22.50 -22.54 -7.77
CA ALA A 443 22.58 -23.85 -7.11
C ALA A 443 23.38 -23.80 -5.79
N ILE A 444 24.44 -22.99 -5.73
CA ILE A 444 25.18 -22.73 -4.46
C ILE A 444 24.26 -22.10 -3.42
N SER A 445 23.47 -21.09 -3.82
CA SER A 445 22.54 -20.41 -2.90
C SER A 445 21.48 -21.37 -2.37
N ILE A 446 20.90 -22.22 -3.21
CA ILE A 446 19.95 -23.27 -2.81
C ILE A 446 20.53 -24.17 -1.72
N GLY A 447 21.77 -24.64 -1.89
CA GLY A 447 22.45 -25.47 -0.89
C GLY A 447 22.71 -24.71 0.42
N ARG A 448 23.23 -23.48 0.33
CA ARG A 448 23.58 -22.67 1.51
C ARG A 448 22.37 -22.23 2.31
N ARG A 449 21.24 -21.94 1.66
CA ARG A 449 19.96 -21.64 2.34
C ARG A 449 19.52 -22.77 3.25
N LEU A 450 19.75 -24.03 2.86
CA LEU A 450 19.41 -25.16 3.72
C LEU A 450 20.37 -25.27 4.92
N GLN A 451 21.64 -24.90 4.75
CA GLN A 451 22.62 -24.89 5.85
C GLN A 451 22.35 -23.77 6.85
N ASP A 452 22.22 -22.54 6.36
CA ASP A 452 21.96 -21.35 7.17
C ASP A 452 21.08 -20.38 6.39
N PRO A 453 19.74 -20.45 6.57
CA PRO A 453 18.79 -19.58 5.92
C PRO A 453 19.09 -18.10 6.14
N LEU A 454 19.43 -17.71 7.36
CA LEU A 454 19.72 -16.31 7.70
C LEU A 454 20.95 -15.82 6.95
N ALA A 455 22.07 -16.54 7.05
CA ALA A 455 23.33 -16.09 6.46
C ALA A 455 23.29 -15.98 4.92
N GLU A 456 22.45 -16.78 4.26
CA GLU A 456 22.33 -16.76 2.81
C GLU A 456 21.26 -15.79 2.31
N LEU A 457 20.10 -15.68 2.97
CA LEU A 457 19.00 -14.83 2.52
C LEU A 457 19.25 -13.33 2.72
N VAL A 458 20.06 -12.94 3.71
CA VAL A 458 20.43 -11.52 3.94
C VAL A 458 21.28 -10.92 2.81
N LYS A 459 21.80 -11.76 1.91
CA LYS A 459 22.56 -11.30 0.72
C LYS A 459 21.65 -10.81 -0.42
N ILE A 460 20.34 -10.94 -0.25
CA ILE A 460 19.33 -10.66 -1.27
C ILE A 460 18.49 -9.49 -0.79
N ASP A 461 18.11 -8.61 -1.72
CA ASP A 461 17.12 -7.57 -1.43
C ASP A 461 15.84 -8.23 -0.87
N PRO A 462 15.37 -7.88 0.34
CA PRO A 462 14.26 -8.57 0.98
C PRO A 462 12.99 -8.60 0.13
N LYS A 463 12.76 -7.58 -0.71
CA LYS A 463 11.59 -7.52 -1.61
C LYS A 463 11.66 -8.53 -2.77
N SER A 464 12.86 -9.06 -3.03
CA SER A 464 13.12 -10.08 -4.06
C SER A 464 13.01 -11.50 -3.50
N ILE A 465 12.84 -11.65 -2.19
CA ILE A 465 12.49 -12.91 -1.56
C ILE A 465 10.98 -13.07 -1.70
N GLY A 466 10.54 -14.21 -2.26
CA GLY A 466 9.13 -14.53 -2.45
C GLY A 466 8.44 -14.77 -1.11
N VAL A 467 7.84 -13.73 -0.55
CA VAL A 467 7.24 -13.76 0.80
C VAL A 467 5.72 -13.90 0.78
N GLY A 468 5.11 -13.83 -0.40
CA GLY A 468 3.71 -14.20 -0.60
C GLY A 468 3.13 -13.76 -1.95
N LEU A 469 1.89 -14.20 -2.19
CA LEU A 469 1.14 -13.83 -3.39
C LEU A 469 0.84 -12.33 -3.43
N TYR A 470 0.87 -11.74 -4.63
CA TYR A 470 0.57 -10.32 -4.85
C TYR A 470 1.53 -9.33 -4.17
N GLN A 471 2.75 -9.76 -3.82
CA GLN A 471 3.77 -8.87 -3.22
C GLN A 471 4.11 -7.66 -4.10
N HIS A 472 3.95 -7.75 -5.41
CA HIS A 472 4.19 -6.65 -6.34
C HIS A 472 2.98 -5.71 -6.50
N ASP A 473 1.82 -6.08 -5.96
CA ASP A 473 0.56 -5.35 -6.10
C ASP A 473 0.21 -4.53 -4.84
N VAL A 474 1.04 -4.59 -3.80
CA VAL A 474 0.93 -3.74 -2.60
C VAL A 474 1.79 -2.48 -2.71
N ASN A 475 1.64 -1.55 -1.77
CA ASN A 475 2.47 -0.34 -1.72
C ASN A 475 3.95 -0.72 -1.51
N GLN A 476 4.75 -0.58 -2.56
CA GLN A 476 6.15 -1.02 -2.56
C GLN A 476 7.02 -0.28 -1.54
N LYS A 477 6.74 1.00 -1.24
CA LYS A 477 7.49 1.75 -0.23
C LYS A 477 7.22 1.20 1.18
N GLN A 478 5.96 0.91 1.48
CA GLN A 478 5.59 0.30 2.77
C GLN A 478 6.12 -1.12 2.88
N LEU A 479 6.07 -1.90 1.79
CA LEU A 479 6.62 -3.25 1.75
C LEU A 479 8.13 -3.25 2.06
N THR A 480 8.93 -2.48 1.30
CA THR A 480 10.38 -2.40 1.49
C THR A 480 10.72 -2.03 2.94
N ALA A 481 10.13 -0.95 3.47
CA ALA A 481 10.35 -0.56 4.85
C ALA A 481 9.99 -1.68 5.85
N SER A 482 8.89 -2.41 5.62
CA SER A 482 8.45 -3.49 6.51
C SER A 482 9.34 -4.72 6.44
N LEU A 483 9.93 -5.04 5.28
CA LEU A 483 10.84 -6.18 5.12
C LEU A 483 12.24 -5.85 5.64
N ASP A 484 12.75 -4.65 5.38
CA ASP A 484 14.03 -4.17 5.92
C ASP A 484 14.02 -4.20 7.46
N ASN A 485 12.91 -3.75 8.05
CA ASN A 485 12.68 -3.80 9.50
C ASN A 485 12.65 -5.21 10.10
N VAL A 486 12.38 -6.24 9.30
CA VAL A 486 12.42 -7.65 9.74
C VAL A 486 13.83 -8.20 9.64
N VAL A 487 14.61 -7.79 8.63
CA VAL A 487 16.00 -8.21 8.48
C VAL A 487 16.90 -7.57 9.54
N GLU A 488 16.61 -6.32 9.91
CA GLU A 488 17.38 -5.59 10.92
C GLU A 488 17.17 -6.12 12.35
N SER A 489 15.97 -6.62 12.65
CA SER A 489 15.52 -7.02 13.99
C SER A 489 15.77 -8.49 14.31
#